data_AF-A0A7S2ADH1-F1
#
_entry.id   AF-A0A7S2ADH1-F1
#
_cell.length_a   1.000
_cell.length_b   1.000
_cell.length_c   1.000
_cell.angle_alpha   90.00
_cell.angle_beta   90.00
_cell.angle_gamma   90.00
#
_symmetry.space_group_name_H-M   'P 1'
#
loop_
_entity.id
_entity.type
_entity.pdbx_description
1 polymer ?
#
loop_
_entity_poly.entity_id
_entity_poly.type
_entity_poly.pdbx_seq_one_letter_code
_entity_poly.pdbx_strand_id
1 'polypeptide(L)'
;LTLSAQATIMTLLQGEMEPNSFLFGDGVDKAAQSAKDAVIAARKGGDNAMVGTALCTQAQAQLLTGKVPEAVQAASSAVAIFRGSGDTHGEAYALILNASALLASGKTDKARDAAGKASAILVVLEDARG
;
A
#
# COMPACT_ATOMS: atom_id res chain seq x y z
N LEU A 1 16.54 7.60 10.56
CA LEU A 1 15.11 7.24 10.68
C LEU A 1 14.58 6.48 9.45
N THR A 2 15.16 6.65 8.25
CA THR A 2 14.82 5.86 7.05
C THR A 2 15.53 4.50 6.96
N LEU A 3 16.70 4.36 7.59
CA LEU A 3 17.47 3.10 7.59
C LEU A 3 16.79 1.93 8.32
N SER A 4 16.05 2.17 9.41
CA SER A 4 15.35 1.06 10.11
C SER A 4 14.15 0.57 9.30
N ALA A 5 13.46 1.46 8.58
CA ALA A 5 12.33 1.08 7.73
C ALA A 5 12.78 0.20 6.55
N GLN A 6 13.93 0.50 5.92
CA GLN A 6 14.51 -0.36 4.90
C GLN A 6 15.02 -1.70 5.49
N ALA A 7 15.62 -1.68 6.69
CA ALA A 7 16.10 -2.89 7.34
C ALA A 7 14.96 -3.88 7.62
N THR A 8 13.83 -3.41 8.14
CA THR A 8 12.66 -4.27 8.44
C THR A 8 12.04 -4.89 7.18
N ILE A 9 12.00 -4.15 6.07
CA ILE A 9 11.50 -4.67 4.78
C ILE A 9 12.46 -5.71 4.19
N MET A 10 13.78 -5.54 4.36
CA MET A 10 14.78 -6.49 3.88
C MET A 10 14.77 -7.80 4.69
N THR A 11 14.47 -7.73 5.99
CA THR A 11 14.29 -8.94 6.82
C THR A 11 13.05 -9.73 6.42
N LEU A 12 12.01 -9.06 5.90
CA LEU A 12 10.78 -9.69 5.41
C LEU A 12 11.00 -10.54 4.13
N LEU A 13 12.03 -10.22 3.34
CA LEU A 13 12.34 -10.89 2.07
C LEU A 13 13.23 -12.13 2.22
N GLN A 14 13.87 -12.35 3.38
CA GLN A 14 14.80 -13.47 3.58
C GLN A 14 14.21 -14.73 4.24
N GLY A 15 12.89 -14.84 4.36
CA GLY A 15 12.24 -16.15 4.49
C GLY A 15 12.42 -16.89 5.82
N GLU A 16 12.81 -16.22 6.90
CA GLU A 16 12.81 -16.80 8.23
C GLU A 16 12.18 -15.83 9.24
N MET A 17 10.88 -15.97 9.54
CA MET A 17 10.39 -15.83 10.92
C MET A 17 8.91 -16.19 11.08
N GLU A 18 8.65 -16.94 12.14
CA GLU A 18 7.37 -17.49 12.59
C GLU A 18 6.29 -16.41 12.87
N PRO A 19 4.99 -16.68 12.60
CA PRO A 19 3.92 -15.67 12.59
C PRO A 19 3.50 -15.13 13.97
N ASN A 20 4.22 -15.43 15.05
CA ASN A 20 3.65 -15.34 16.39
C ASN A 20 4.57 -14.75 17.47
N SER A 21 5.44 -13.80 17.10
CA SER A 21 6.19 -13.03 18.10
C SER A 21 5.51 -11.70 18.40
N PHE A 22 5.29 -11.46 19.70
CA PHE A 22 4.72 -10.27 20.35
C PHE A 22 5.32 -8.93 19.88
N LEU A 23 6.44 -8.95 19.14
CA LEU A 23 7.10 -7.82 18.50
C LEU A 23 6.40 -7.34 17.20
N PHE A 24 5.56 -8.17 16.56
CA PHE A 24 4.80 -7.78 15.37
C PHE A 24 3.66 -6.79 15.66
N GLY A 25 2.98 -6.92 16.80
CA GLY A 25 1.86 -6.03 17.13
C GLY A 25 2.30 -4.56 17.28
N ASP A 26 3.35 -4.34 18.05
CA ASP A 26 3.85 -2.99 18.38
C ASP A 26 4.55 -2.32 17.19
N GLY A 27 5.29 -3.10 16.38
CA GLY A 27 5.95 -2.60 15.17
C GLY A 27 4.96 -2.19 14.08
N VAL A 28 3.88 -2.97 13.92
CA VAL A 28 2.88 -2.68 12.89
C VAL A 28 1.94 -1.55 13.30
N ASP A 29 1.58 -1.42 14.58
CA ASP A 29 0.82 -0.27 15.05
C ASP A 29 1.65 1.03 14.96
N LYS A 30 2.95 0.98 15.24
CA LYS A 30 3.86 2.13 14.98
C LYS A 30 4.02 2.43 13.50
N ALA A 31 4.02 1.42 12.63
CA ALA A 31 4.04 1.62 11.18
C ALA A 31 2.73 2.26 10.69
N ALA A 32 1.59 1.84 11.22
CA ALA A 32 0.29 2.44 10.91
C ALA A 32 0.19 3.88 11.42
N GLN A 33 0.71 4.17 12.62
CA GLN A 33 0.72 5.52 13.17
C GLN A 33 1.71 6.42 12.41
N SER A 34 2.91 5.94 12.11
CA SER A 34 3.89 6.66 11.29
C SER A 34 3.35 6.93 9.88
N ALA A 35 2.60 6.00 9.29
CA ALA A 35 1.97 6.21 7.99
C ALA A 35 0.88 7.30 8.06
N LYS A 36 0.06 7.33 9.12
CA LYS A 36 -0.91 8.42 9.35
C LYS A 36 -0.22 9.77 9.52
N ASP A 37 0.85 9.82 10.31
CA ASP A 37 1.60 11.05 10.55
C ASP A 37 2.32 11.51 9.27
N ALA A 38 2.84 10.58 8.47
CA ALA A 38 3.40 10.85 7.15
C ALA A 38 2.35 11.38 6.17
N VAL A 39 1.11 10.87 6.20
CA VAL A 39 -0.01 11.38 5.40
C VAL A 39 -0.36 12.82 5.79
N ILE A 40 -0.37 13.13 7.09
CA ILE A 40 -0.65 14.48 7.59
C ILE A 40 0.49 15.45 7.22
N ALA A 41 1.74 15.01 7.36
CA ALA A 41 2.92 15.79 7.02
C ALA A 41 3.05 16.05 5.52
N ALA A 42 2.83 15.02 4.68
CA ALA A 42 2.90 15.15 3.23
C ALA A 42 1.72 15.96 2.66
N ARG A 43 0.53 15.92 3.29
CA ARG A 43 -0.56 16.88 2.99
C ARG A 43 -0.18 18.32 3.30
N LYS A 44 0.61 18.57 4.36
CA LYS A 44 1.15 19.91 4.68
C LYS A 44 2.25 20.35 3.71
N GLY A 45 3.01 19.41 3.15
CA GLY A 45 4.08 19.67 2.18
C GLY A 45 3.61 19.81 0.72
N GLY A 46 2.37 19.42 0.40
CA GLY A 46 1.83 19.45 -0.96
C GLY A 46 2.32 18.31 -1.87
N ASP A 47 3.11 17.37 -1.34
CA ASP A 47 3.65 16.24 -2.10
C ASP A 47 2.70 15.04 -2.04
N ASN A 48 1.73 15.06 -2.94
CA ASN A 48 0.70 14.03 -3.05
C ASN A 48 1.29 12.63 -3.34
N ALA A 49 2.44 12.51 -4.00
CA ALA A 49 3.07 11.22 -4.28
C ALA A 49 3.59 10.55 -2.99
N MET A 50 4.15 11.34 -2.07
CA MET A 50 4.53 10.85 -0.74
C MET A 50 3.31 10.40 0.08
N VAL A 51 2.19 11.14 0.01
CA VAL A 51 0.94 10.74 0.70
C VAL A 51 0.44 9.39 0.17
N GLY A 52 0.41 9.22 -1.15
CA GLY A 52 0.00 7.97 -1.79
C GLY A 52 0.87 6.79 -1.38
N THR A 53 2.20 6.99 -1.36
CA THR A 53 3.17 5.96 -0.97
C THR A 53 3.00 5.55 0.50
N ALA A 54 2.81 6.51 1.40
CA ALA A 54 2.57 6.22 2.81
C ALA A 54 1.28 5.39 3.02
N LEU A 55 0.21 5.71 2.29
CA LEU A 55 -1.04 4.96 2.32
C LEU A 55 -0.89 3.53 1.77
N CYS A 56 -0.07 3.33 0.74
CA CYS A 56 0.24 1.99 0.24
C CYS A 56 0.94 1.15 1.31
N THR A 57 1.95 1.70 1.97
CA THR A 57 2.65 1.03 3.08
C THR A 57 1.69 0.72 4.24
N GLN A 58 0.77 1.64 4.55
CA GLN A 58 -0.26 1.42 5.56
C GLN A 58 -1.20 0.26 5.19
N ALA A 59 -1.68 0.23 3.94
CA ALA A 59 -2.55 -0.82 3.45
C ALA A 59 -1.88 -2.19 3.53
N GLN A 60 -0.60 -2.27 3.15
CA GLN A 60 0.18 -3.51 3.22
C GLN A 60 0.37 -3.99 4.67
N ALA A 61 0.70 -3.08 5.59
CA ALA A 61 0.83 -3.39 7.00
C ALA A 61 -0.51 -3.87 7.64
N GLN A 62 -1.61 -3.26 7.21
CA GLN A 62 -2.95 -3.63 7.64
C GLN A 62 -3.38 -5.00 7.09
N LEU A 63 -2.98 -5.35 5.87
CA LEU A 63 -3.17 -6.71 5.33
C LEU A 63 -2.41 -7.77 6.15
N LEU A 64 -1.16 -7.48 6.50
CA LEU A 64 -0.34 -8.39 7.30
C LEU A 64 -0.87 -8.59 8.72
N THR A 65 -1.59 -7.61 9.27
CA THR A 65 -2.21 -7.69 10.60
C THR A 65 -3.67 -8.13 10.59
N GLY A 66 -4.22 -8.48 9.43
CA GLY A 66 -5.62 -8.91 9.31
C GLY A 66 -6.64 -7.77 9.47
N LYS A 67 -6.20 -6.51 9.51
CA LYS A 67 -7.05 -5.29 9.52
C LYS A 67 -7.54 -5.00 8.09
N VAL A 68 -8.25 -5.97 7.53
CA VAL A 68 -8.66 -5.99 6.11
C VAL A 68 -9.56 -4.78 5.73
N PRO A 69 -10.59 -4.40 6.52
CA PRO A 69 -11.42 -3.24 6.20
C PRO A 69 -10.60 -1.94 6.09
N GLU A 70 -9.65 -1.75 7.00
CA GLU A 70 -8.79 -0.59 7.04
C GLU A 70 -7.80 -0.59 5.87
N ALA A 71 -7.27 -1.77 5.50
CA ALA A 71 -6.41 -1.92 4.33
C ALA A 71 -7.10 -1.49 3.04
N VAL A 72 -8.38 -1.89 2.85
CA VAL A 72 -9.18 -1.48 1.69
C VAL A 72 -9.33 0.05 1.64
N GLN A 73 -9.54 0.68 2.81
CA GLN A 73 -9.68 2.13 2.90
C GLN A 73 -8.37 2.87 2.59
N ALA A 74 -7.25 2.39 3.13
CA ALA A 74 -5.92 2.96 2.88
C ALA A 74 -5.54 2.82 1.40
N ALA A 75 -5.71 1.63 0.82
CA ALA A 75 -5.41 1.39 -0.59
C ALA A 75 -6.29 2.21 -1.53
N SER A 76 -7.61 2.30 -1.26
CA SER A 76 -8.51 3.14 -2.07
C SER A 76 -8.15 4.63 -1.99
N SER A 77 -7.71 5.08 -0.82
CA SER A 77 -7.25 6.46 -0.65
C SER A 77 -5.95 6.73 -1.44
N ALA A 78 -5.02 5.77 -1.46
CA ALA A 78 -3.81 5.86 -2.27
C ALA A 78 -4.13 5.95 -3.77
N VAL A 79 -5.06 5.12 -4.27
CA VAL A 79 -5.53 5.18 -5.67
C VAL A 79 -6.06 6.56 -6.02
N ALA A 80 -6.91 7.15 -5.17
CA ALA A 80 -7.51 8.46 -5.42
C ALA A 80 -6.44 9.57 -5.50
N ILE A 81 -5.42 9.48 -4.65
CA ILE A 81 -4.32 10.45 -4.63
C ILE A 81 -3.48 10.32 -5.90
N PHE A 82 -2.98 9.12 -6.20
CA PHE A 82 -2.14 8.90 -7.38
C PHE A 82 -2.84 9.28 -8.69
N ARG A 83 -4.14 8.96 -8.80
CA ARG A 83 -4.97 9.40 -9.92
C ARG A 83 -5.08 10.92 -9.99
N GLY A 84 -5.29 11.59 -8.86
CA GLY A 84 -5.38 13.05 -8.79
C GLY A 84 -4.06 13.75 -9.11
N SER A 85 -2.92 13.11 -8.84
CA SER A 85 -1.59 13.61 -9.20
C SER A 85 -1.11 13.20 -10.59
N GLY A 86 -1.85 12.35 -11.32
CA GLY A 86 -1.45 11.84 -12.64
C GLY A 86 -0.31 10.82 -12.60
N ASP A 87 0.00 10.25 -11.43
CA ASP A 87 1.03 9.23 -11.27
C ASP A 87 0.44 7.85 -11.57
N THR A 88 0.59 7.41 -12.81
CA THR A 88 0.05 6.14 -13.30
C THR A 88 0.77 4.92 -12.71
N HIS A 89 2.06 5.03 -12.39
CA HIS A 89 2.80 3.96 -11.73
C HIS A 89 2.33 3.76 -10.29
N GLY A 90 2.18 4.85 -9.53
CA GLY A 90 1.63 4.84 -8.19
C GLY A 90 0.18 4.34 -8.17
N GLU A 91 -0.63 4.75 -9.16
CA GLU A 91 -2.02 4.30 -9.29
C GLU A 91 -2.10 2.79 -9.50
N ALA A 92 -1.28 2.22 -10.40
CA ALA A 92 -1.24 0.78 -10.64
C ALA A 92 -0.85 0.01 -9.37
N TYR A 93 0.17 0.46 -8.65
CA TYR A 93 0.61 -0.17 -7.40
C TYR A 93 -0.48 -0.13 -6.32
N ALA A 94 -1.13 1.01 -6.14
CA ALA A 94 -2.22 1.17 -5.18
C ALA A 94 -3.45 0.30 -5.56
N LEU A 95 -3.74 0.14 -6.85
CA LEU A 95 -4.82 -0.73 -7.32
C LEU A 95 -4.54 -2.21 -7.06
N ILE A 96 -3.28 -2.65 -7.16
CA ILE A 96 -2.87 -4.03 -6.79
C ILE A 96 -3.10 -4.27 -5.29
N LEU A 97 -2.67 -3.34 -4.44
CA LEU A 97 -2.90 -3.44 -3.00
C LEU A 97 -4.39 -3.44 -2.66
N ASN A 98 -5.19 -2.64 -3.36
CA ASN A 98 -6.64 -2.62 -3.19
C ASN A 98 -7.28 -3.94 -3.62
N ALA A 99 -6.84 -4.52 -4.74
CA ALA A 99 -7.30 -5.84 -5.18
C ALA A 99 -6.99 -6.93 -4.15
N SER A 100 -5.76 -6.96 -3.61
CA SER A 100 -5.35 -7.88 -2.54
C SER A 100 -6.20 -7.70 -1.27
N ALA A 101 -6.47 -6.46 -0.88
CA ALA A 101 -7.32 -6.18 0.28
C ALA A 101 -8.79 -6.57 0.06
N LEU A 102 -9.31 -6.36 -1.16
CA LEU A 102 -10.66 -6.78 -1.52
C LEU A 102 -10.80 -8.31 -1.60
N LEU A 103 -9.77 -9.03 -2.05
CA LEU A 103 -9.72 -10.49 -1.99
C LEU A 103 -9.76 -10.99 -0.55
N ALA A 104 -8.93 -10.41 0.33
CA ALA A 104 -8.94 -10.74 1.75
C ALA A 104 -10.29 -10.42 2.42
N SER A 105 -11.04 -9.45 1.91
CA SER A 105 -12.39 -9.10 2.37
C SER A 105 -13.49 -10.00 1.79
N GLY A 106 -13.17 -10.94 0.91
CA GLY A 106 -14.15 -11.78 0.20
C GLY A 106 -14.89 -11.07 -0.93
N LYS A 107 -14.49 -9.83 -1.30
CA LYS A 107 -15.10 -9.02 -2.37
C LYS A 107 -14.41 -9.28 -3.70
N THR A 108 -14.47 -10.53 -4.16
CA THR A 108 -13.78 -11.03 -5.36
C THR A 108 -14.12 -10.26 -6.64
N ASP A 109 -15.39 -9.85 -6.83
CA ASP A 109 -15.79 -9.08 -8.02
C ASP A 109 -15.09 -7.72 -8.07
N LYS A 110 -15.06 -7.00 -6.95
CA LYS A 110 -14.37 -5.71 -6.85
C LYS A 110 -12.86 -5.85 -6.96
N ALA A 111 -12.30 -6.94 -6.46
CA ALA A 111 -10.88 -7.23 -6.60
C ALA A 111 -10.49 -7.47 -8.07
N ARG A 112 -11.33 -8.20 -8.83
CA ARG A 112 -11.13 -8.40 -10.27
C ARG A 112 -11.16 -7.07 -11.02
N ASP A 113 -12.10 -6.20 -10.71
CA ASP A 113 -12.16 -4.86 -11.31
C ASP A 113 -10.92 -4.03 -11.00
N ALA A 114 -10.45 -4.04 -9.76
CA ALA A 114 -9.25 -3.32 -9.34
C ALA A 114 -7.98 -3.87 -10.03
N ALA A 115 -7.84 -5.20 -10.09
CA ALA A 115 -6.73 -5.87 -10.77
C ALA A 115 -6.76 -5.62 -12.29
N GLY A 116 -7.95 -5.64 -12.91
CA GLY A 116 -8.12 -5.34 -14.33
C GLY A 116 -7.69 -3.91 -14.67
N LYS A 117 -8.04 -2.94 -13.82
CA LYS A 117 -7.57 -1.55 -13.98
C LYS A 117 -6.06 -1.43 -13.81
N ALA A 118 -5.47 -2.11 -12.82
CA ALA A 118 -4.01 -2.12 -12.65
C ALA A 118 -3.30 -2.71 -13.87
N SER A 119 -3.79 -3.84 -14.38
CA SER A 119 -3.24 -4.50 -15.56
C SER A 119 -3.36 -3.63 -16.81
N ALA A 120 -4.49 -2.95 -17.02
CA ALA A 120 -4.63 -2.01 -18.14
C ALA A 120 -3.61 -0.88 -18.09
N ILE A 121 -3.34 -0.32 -16.90
CA ILE A 121 -2.32 0.73 -16.72
C ILE A 121 -0.92 0.17 -16.98
N LEU A 122 -0.60 -1.01 -16.44
CA LEU A 122 0.71 -1.64 -16.62
C LEU A 122 0.99 -1.96 -18.09
N VAL A 123 0.00 -2.45 -18.84
CA VAL A 123 0.14 -2.71 -20.28
C VAL A 123 0.47 -1.42 -21.04
N VAL A 124 -0.23 -0.32 -20.75
CA VAL A 124 0.06 0.98 -21.38
C VAL A 124 1.47 1.47 -21.01
N LEU A 125 1.92 1.23 -19.78
CA LEU A 125 3.27 1.59 -19.32
C LEU A 125 4.38 0.69 -19.89
N GLU A 126 4.06 -0.54 -20.28
CA GLU A 126 4.99 -1.45 -20.97
C GLU A 126 5.08 -1.09 -22.45
N ASP A 127 3.95 -0.76 -23.09
CA ASP A 127 3.89 -0.33 -24.50
C ASP A 127 4.59 1.02 -24.72
N ALA A 128 4.51 1.94 -23.75
CA ALA A 128 5.23 3.23 -23.78
C ALA A 128 6.75 3.12 -23.54
N ARG A 129 7.27 1.93 -23.20
CA ARG A 129 8.69 1.66 -22.94
C ARG A 129 9.40 0.89 -24.07
N GLY A 130 8.67 0.48 -25.11
CA GLY A 130 9.21 -0.12 -26.34
C GLY A 130 9.58 0.91 -27.39
#